data_AF-A0A955YJ94-F1
#
_entry.id   AF-A0A955YJ94-F1
#
_cell.length_a   1.000
_cell.length_b   1.000
_cell.length_c   1.000
_cell.angle_alpha   90.00
_cell.angle_beta   90.00
_cell.angle_gamma   90.00
#
_symmetry.space_group_name_H-M   'P 1'
#
loop_
_entity.id
_entity.type
_entity.pdbx_description
1 polymer ?
#
loop_
_entity_poly.entity_id
_entity_poly.type
_entity_poly.pdbx_seq_one_letter_code
_entity_poly.pdbx_strand_id
1 'polypeptide(L)'
;MKKLFVPVVCALVGCAAGVAMPALTAQSYGAPAPGAQRWEAYCAFEETLQISHIDRADGQREYNNMLQRLGSQGWEYVGPFTGQFATPCFRRHAQ
;
A
#
# COMPACT_ATOMS: atom_id res chain seq x y z
N MET A 1 -48.56 26.85 20.85
CA MET A 1 -47.10 26.64 20.82
C MET A 1 -46.76 25.23 21.30
N LYS A 2 -46.32 24.34 20.39
CA LYS A 2 -45.59 23.07 20.63
C LYS A 2 -45.76 22.21 19.38
N LYS A 3 -44.72 22.13 18.54
CA LYS A 3 -44.56 21.13 17.46
C LYS A 3 -43.14 21.27 16.86
N LEU A 4 -42.11 21.09 17.68
CA LEU A 4 -40.70 21.12 17.25
C LEU A 4 -39.86 20.00 17.88
N PHE A 5 -40.49 18.93 18.38
CA PHE A 5 -39.78 17.83 19.06
C PHE A 5 -39.61 16.55 18.24
N VAL A 6 -40.04 16.53 16.97
CA VAL A 6 -39.94 15.33 16.12
C VAL A 6 -38.61 15.21 15.36
N PRO A 7 -37.92 16.28 14.89
CA PRO A 7 -36.76 16.09 14.02
C PRO A 7 -35.47 15.71 14.79
N VAL A 8 -35.43 15.91 16.11
CA VAL A 8 -34.22 15.68 16.92
C VAL A 8 -34.06 14.20 17.29
N VAL A 9 -35.16 13.45 17.44
CA VAL A 9 -35.08 12.02 17.82
C VAL A 9 -34.61 11.15 16.65
N CYS A 10 -34.95 11.51 15.40
CA CYS A 10 -34.41 10.82 14.22
C CYS A 10 -32.90 11.03 14.04
N ALA A 11 -32.35 12.17 14.47
CA ALA A 11 -30.91 12.42 14.41
C ALA A 11 -30.14 11.62 15.49
N LEU A 12 -30.77 11.33 16.63
CA LEU A 12 -30.14 10.60 17.73
C LEU A 12 -30.19 9.07 17.59
N VAL A 13 -31.20 8.52 16.88
CA VAL A 13 -31.34 7.06 16.67
C VAL A 13 -30.73 6.60 15.32
N GLY A 14 -30.53 7.52 14.37
CA GLY A 14 -30.02 7.22 13.03
C GLY A 14 -28.52 6.90 12.92
N CYS A 15 -27.74 7.02 14.00
CA CYS A 15 -26.31 6.65 13.99
C CYS A 15 -26.02 5.24 14.51
N ALA A 16 -27.04 4.40 14.76
CA ALA A 16 -26.86 3.10 15.41
C ALA A 16 -27.16 1.88 14.51
N ALA A 17 -27.51 2.07 13.23
CA ALA A 17 -27.84 0.96 12.33
C ALA A 17 -27.06 1.06 11.02
N GLY A 18 -25.77 0.79 11.08
CA GLY A 18 -24.91 0.64 9.92
C GLY A 18 -23.62 -0.06 10.32
N VAL A 19 -23.61 -1.38 10.14
CA VAL A 19 -22.45 -2.31 10.15
C VAL A 19 -21.69 -2.53 11.47
N ALA A 20 -22.30 -3.32 12.35
CA ALA A 20 -21.52 -4.26 13.18
C ALA A 20 -20.99 -5.39 12.29
N MET A 21 -19.86 -5.16 11.61
CA MET A 21 -19.01 -6.26 11.15
C MET A 21 -17.99 -6.52 12.27
N PRO A 22 -17.89 -7.74 12.84
CA PRO A 22 -16.78 -8.08 13.73
C PRO A 22 -15.57 -8.37 12.84
N ALA A 23 -14.95 -7.32 12.30
CA ALA A 23 -13.67 -7.43 11.62
C ALA A 23 -12.58 -7.21 12.67
N LEU A 24 -12.20 -8.31 13.33
CA LEU A 24 -10.90 -8.42 13.97
C LEU A 24 -9.81 -8.27 12.90
N THR A 25 -9.40 -7.06 12.52
CA THR A 25 -8.11 -6.82 11.83
C THR A 25 -7.74 -5.33 11.82
N ALA A 26 -6.46 -5.06 12.10
CA ALA A 26 -5.71 -3.83 11.82
C ALA A 26 -5.91 -2.62 12.77
N GLN A 27 -5.44 -2.74 14.01
CA GLN A 27 -4.68 -1.62 14.57
C GLN A 27 -3.35 -1.53 13.81
N SER A 28 -3.23 -0.58 12.88
CA SER A 28 -1.93 0.05 12.57
C SER A 28 -2.17 1.26 11.68
N TYR A 29 -1.61 2.40 12.09
CA TYR A 29 -1.62 3.70 11.42
C TYR A 29 -2.93 4.48 11.54
N GLY A 30 -2.90 5.56 12.31
CA GLY A 30 -3.97 6.56 12.33
C GLY A 30 -4.26 7.08 10.92
N ALA A 31 -5.49 7.55 10.70
CA ALA A 31 -5.90 8.08 9.41
C ALA A 31 -4.85 9.10 8.91
N PRO A 32 -4.35 8.95 7.66
CA PRO A 32 -3.38 9.88 7.11
C PRO A 32 -3.93 11.30 7.18
N ALA A 33 -3.07 12.27 7.55
CA ALA A 33 -3.47 13.67 7.65
C ALA A 33 -4.09 14.16 6.33
N PRO A 34 -5.07 15.08 6.36
CA PRO A 34 -5.59 15.69 5.15
C PRO A 34 -4.44 16.27 4.30
N GLY A 35 -4.31 15.82 3.06
CA GLY A 35 -3.22 16.22 2.15
C GLY A 35 -1.95 15.37 2.22
N ALA A 36 -1.90 14.29 3.03
CA ALA A 36 -0.79 13.36 2.99
C ALA A 36 -0.75 12.59 1.66
N GLN A 37 0.38 12.69 0.95
CA GLN A 37 0.64 11.93 -0.27
C GLN A 37 0.56 10.44 0.04
N ARG A 38 -0.35 9.72 -0.63
CA ARG A 38 -0.42 8.27 -0.51
C ARG A 38 0.63 7.63 -1.40
N TRP A 39 1.31 6.63 -0.86
CA TRP A 39 2.35 5.88 -1.53
C TRP A 39 1.97 4.41 -1.59
N GLU A 40 2.18 3.80 -2.75
CA GLU A 40 2.23 2.36 -2.91
C GLU A 40 3.68 1.91 -2.74
N ALA A 41 3.89 0.79 -2.06
CA ALA A 41 5.20 0.17 -1.87
C ALA A 41 5.19 -1.23 -2.45
N TYR A 42 6.29 -1.63 -3.09
CA TYR A 42 6.42 -2.92 -3.74
C TYR A 42 7.87 -3.39 -3.70
N CYS A 43 8.10 -4.65 -3.35
CA CYS A 43 9.42 -5.29 -3.37
C CYS A 43 9.38 -6.46 -4.33
N ALA A 44 10.30 -6.46 -5.31
CA ALA A 44 10.31 -7.43 -6.41
C ALA A 44 10.94 -8.77 -5.98
N PHE A 45 10.42 -9.37 -4.91
CA PHE A 45 10.97 -10.60 -4.32
C PHE A 45 10.84 -11.78 -5.28
N GLU A 46 9.64 -12.00 -5.82
CA GLU A 46 9.35 -13.12 -6.72
C GLU A 46 10.18 -13.02 -8.01
N GLU A 47 10.26 -11.83 -8.60
CA GLU A 47 11.05 -11.56 -9.79
C GLU A 47 12.54 -11.76 -9.52
N THR A 48 13.03 -11.34 -8.34
CA THR A 48 14.44 -11.54 -7.96
C THR A 48 14.77 -13.03 -7.79
N LEU A 49 13.84 -13.83 -7.26
CA LEU A 49 14.03 -15.28 -7.11
C LEU A 49 14.02 -16.04 -8.44
N GLN A 50 13.37 -15.50 -9.47
CA GLN A 50 13.34 -16.10 -10.81
C GLN A 50 14.66 -15.90 -11.58
N ILE A 51 15.46 -14.90 -11.18
CA ILE A 51 16.75 -14.60 -11.81
C ILE A 51 17.78 -15.64 -11.37
N SER A 52 18.17 -16.50 -12.30
CA SER A 52 19.20 -17.50 -12.06
C SER A 52 20.60 -16.86 -12.15
N HIS A 53 21.49 -17.22 -11.23
CA HIS A 53 22.90 -16.81 -11.25
C HIS A 53 23.11 -15.27 -11.34
N ILE A 54 22.52 -14.53 -10.39
CA ILE A 54 22.66 -13.06 -10.32
C ILE A 54 24.12 -12.58 -10.20
N ASP A 55 25.03 -13.47 -9.80
CA ASP A 55 26.47 -13.26 -9.73
C ASP A 55 27.16 -13.29 -11.11
N ARG A 56 26.46 -13.72 -12.15
CA ARG A 56 26.96 -13.79 -13.54
C ARG A 56 26.40 -12.66 -14.40
N ALA A 57 27.09 -12.39 -15.51
CA ALA A 57 26.72 -11.31 -16.44
C ALA A 57 25.28 -11.42 -16.97
N ASP A 58 24.81 -12.64 -17.24
CA ASP A 58 23.47 -12.88 -17.77
C ASP A 58 22.39 -12.57 -16.71
N GLY A 59 22.58 -13.05 -15.48
CA GLY A 59 21.69 -12.75 -14.36
C GLY A 59 21.69 -11.27 -13.99
N GLN A 60 22.85 -10.60 -14.04
CA GLN A 60 22.92 -9.15 -13.86
C GLN A 60 22.16 -8.38 -14.95
N ARG A 61 22.22 -8.84 -16.20
CA ARG A 61 21.45 -8.24 -17.30
C ARG A 61 19.96 -8.39 -17.06
N GLU A 62 19.51 -9.58 -16.64
CA GLU A 62 18.10 -9.82 -16.33
C GLU A 62 17.61 -8.97 -15.16
N TYR A 63 18.41 -8.88 -14.09
CA TYR A 63 18.15 -7.99 -12.97
C TYR A 63 18.02 -6.53 -13.40
N ASN A 64 18.96 -6.03 -14.21
CA ASN A 64 18.90 -4.67 -14.73
C ASN A 64 17.66 -4.43 -15.61
N ASN A 65 17.27 -5.40 -16.44
CA ASN A 65 16.06 -5.31 -17.25
C ASN A 65 14.80 -5.24 -16.38
N MET A 66 14.74 -5.99 -15.27
CA MET A 66 13.66 -5.90 -14.29
C MET A 66 13.59 -4.50 -13.67
N LEU A 67 14.73 -3.95 -13.20
CA LEU A 67 14.78 -2.59 -12.64
C LEU A 67 14.29 -1.54 -13.64
N GLN A 68 14.75 -1.61 -14.88
CA GLN A 68 14.33 -0.68 -15.95
C GLN A 68 12.84 -0.77 -16.24
N ARG A 69 12.28 -1.98 -16.27
CA ARG A 69 10.86 -2.21 -16.49
C ARG A 69 10.01 -1.57 -15.39
N LEU A 70 10.39 -1.76 -14.13
CA LEU A 70 9.68 -1.15 -13.00
C LEU A 70 9.80 0.38 -13.04
N GLY A 71 11.00 0.91 -13.32
CA GLY A 71 11.19 2.36 -13.54
C GLY A 71 10.29 2.92 -14.64
N SER A 72 10.14 2.21 -15.76
CA SER A 72 9.24 2.61 -16.86
C SER A 72 7.75 2.61 -16.49
N GLN A 73 7.36 1.86 -15.45
CA GLN A 73 6.00 1.83 -14.91
C GLN A 73 5.76 2.90 -13.83
N GLY A 74 6.73 3.80 -13.61
CA GLY A 74 6.64 4.88 -12.63
C GLY A 74 7.02 4.47 -11.20
N TRP A 75 7.64 3.31 -11.01
CA TRP A 75 8.19 2.91 -9.72
C TRP A 75 9.55 3.57 -9.47
N GLU A 76 9.69 4.23 -8.34
CA GLU A 76 10.92 4.84 -7.84
C GLU A 76 11.66 3.84 -6.94
N TYR A 77 12.95 3.60 -7.20
CA TYR A 77 13.78 2.73 -6.37
C TYR A 77 14.04 3.37 -5.00
N VAL A 78 13.71 2.66 -3.92
CA VAL A 78 13.91 3.15 -2.53
C VAL A 78 15.10 2.51 -1.83
N GLY A 79 15.65 1.44 -2.39
CA GLY A 79 16.72 0.65 -1.78
C GLY A 79 16.36 -0.82 -1.66
N PRO A 80 17.31 -1.65 -1.25
CA PRO A 80 17.05 -3.06 -1.03
C PRO A 80 16.42 -3.29 0.36
N PHE A 81 15.47 -4.22 0.44
CA PHE A 81 15.17 -4.88 1.70
C PHE A 81 16.27 -5.91 1.96
N THR A 82 17.04 -5.70 3.02
CA THR A 82 18.16 -6.57 3.39
C THR A 82 17.66 -7.71 4.27
N GLY A 83 17.54 -8.90 3.67
CA GLY A 83 17.36 -10.18 4.36
C GLY A 83 18.43 -11.17 3.93
N GLN A 84 18.06 -12.45 3.75
CA GLN A 84 18.96 -13.47 3.19
C GLN A 84 19.32 -13.20 1.71
N PHE A 85 18.49 -12.40 1.03
CA PHE A 85 18.70 -11.91 -0.34
C PHE A 85 18.49 -10.40 -0.36
N ALA A 86 19.26 -9.69 -1.19
CA ALA A 86 19.07 -8.25 -1.42
C ALA A 86 17.93 -8.05 -2.43
N THR A 87 16.70 -7.83 -1.94
CA THR A 87 15.53 -7.64 -2.80
C THR A 87 15.31 -6.15 -3.06
N PRO A 88 15.28 -5.68 -4.32
CA PRO A 88 15.02 -4.27 -4.61
C PRO A 88 13.57 -3.91 -4.27
N CYS A 89 13.41 -2.82 -3.55
CA CYS A 89 12.10 -2.26 -3.22
C CYS A 89 11.91 -0.91 -3.89
N PHE A 90 10.65 -0.60 -4.12
CA PHE A 90 10.19 0.56 -4.87
C PHE A 90 8.99 1.22 -4.20
N ARG A 91 8.76 2.47 -4.56
CA ARG A 91 7.54 3.20 -4.24
C ARG A 91 6.99 3.92 -5.46
N ARG A 92 5.69 4.21 -5.46
CA ARG A 92 5.09 5.17 -6.40
C ARG A 92 3.92 5.88 -5.74
N HIS A 93 3.47 6.97 -6.33
CA HIS A 93 2.25 7.62 -5.87
C HIS A 93 1.05 6.69 -6.06
N ALA A 94 0.25 6.53 -5.01
CA ALA A 94 -1.01 5.81 -5.10
C ALA A 94 -1.98 6.60 -5.97
N GLN A 95 -2.67 5.92 -6.89
CA GLN A 95 -3.67 6.51 -7.77
C GLN A 95 -5.02 6.72 -7.07
#